data_AF-A0A6I1QM89-F1
#
_entry.id   AF-A0A6I1QM89-F1
#
_cell.length_a   1.000
_cell.length_b   1.000
_cell.length_c   1.000
_cell.angle_alpha   90.00
_cell.angle_beta   90.00
_cell.angle_gamma   90.00
#
_symmetry.space_group_name_H-M   'P 1'
#
loop_
_entity.id
_entity.type
_entity.pdbx_description
1 polymer ?
#
loop_
_entity_poly.entity_id
_entity_poly.type
_entity_poly.pdbx_seq_one_letter_code
_entity_poly.pdbx_strand_id
1 'polypeptide(L)'
;MSSLQLTNQKIILGKTGQRLLALCAIGITVSISYYAHSMQGKLGIMFIGLVLYVSILQIYLRGIIRYTLTDSHFQQHTYKGGWVVQWHNVTALGLCQSHNPAAPANLPWIGIRLNDPVPFVESTCPRLISHLLLEQRSLLYLGAMETKQETLFQDQVLDSRSVTIKDKLVFSGLQASMLRRMQYQREYWGYDIFIATADLDRDAEEFVGLLRRYWAASCRDSD
;
A
#
# COMPACT_ATOMS: atom_id res chain seq x y z
N MET A 1 -8.11 20.58 -12.20
CA MET A 1 -9.20 19.63 -11.87
C MET A 1 -9.47 19.69 -10.36
N SER A 2 -10.69 19.43 -9.89
CA SER A 2 -10.95 19.38 -8.44
C SER A 2 -10.16 18.23 -7.79
N SER A 3 -9.71 18.42 -6.54
CA SER A 3 -9.08 17.36 -5.75
C SER A 3 -10.03 16.17 -5.60
N LEU A 4 -9.57 14.98 -5.96
CA LEU A 4 -10.34 13.74 -5.84
C LEU A 4 -9.78 12.89 -4.71
N GLN A 5 -10.65 12.49 -3.78
CA GLN A 5 -10.31 11.59 -2.69
C GLN A 5 -10.93 10.22 -2.94
N LEU A 6 -10.09 9.19 -2.96
CA LEU A 6 -10.47 7.79 -3.14
C LEU A 6 -10.16 7.03 -1.86
N THR A 7 -10.90 5.97 -1.58
CA THR A 7 -10.70 5.14 -0.39
C THR A 7 -11.07 3.71 -0.70
N ASN A 8 -10.26 2.73 -0.28
CA ASN A 8 -10.52 1.29 -0.47
C ASN A 8 -11.75 0.74 0.30
N GLN A 9 -12.61 1.60 0.81
CA GLN A 9 -13.80 1.16 1.52
C GLN A 9 -14.87 0.77 0.50
N LYS A 10 -14.86 -0.51 0.12
CA LYS A 10 -15.93 -1.12 -0.71
C LYS A 10 -17.30 -1.00 -0.07
N ILE A 11 -17.34 -0.96 1.27
CA ILE A 11 -18.54 -0.69 2.05
C ILE A 11 -18.25 0.56 2.86
N ILE A 12 -18.86 1.68 2.50
CA ILE A 12 -18.91 2.87 3.35
C ILE A 12 -19.85 2.53 4.50
N LEU A 13 -19.38 1.73 5.46
CA LEU A 13 -20.11 1.48 6.68
C LEU A 13 -20.04 2.79 7.48
N GLY A 14 -20.98 3.68 7.19
CA GLY A 14 -21.10 4.96 7.88
C GLY A 14 -21.13 4.75 9.40
N LYS A 15 -20.88 5.81 10.17
CA LYS A 15 -20.87 5.74 11.64
C LYS A 15 -22.12 5.03 12.21
N THR A 16 -23.26 5.17 11.54
CA THR A 16 -24.52 4.50 11.88
C THR A 16 -24.48 2.98 11.63
N GLY A 17 -23.94 2.53 10.51
CA GLY A 17 -23.80 1.10 10.20
C GLY A 17 -22.83 0.39 11.14
N GLN A 18 -21.73 1.06 11.51
CA GLN A 18 -20.78 0.54 12.52
C GLN A 18 -21.45 0.36 13.88
N ARG A 19 -22.28 1.32 14.29
CA ARG A 19 -23.07 1.23 15.52
C ARG A 19 -24.08 0.07 15.46
N LEU A 20 -24.74 -0.14 14.33
CA LEU A 20 -25.69 -1.23 14.16
C LEU A 20 -24.99 -2.61 14.27
N LEU A 21 -23.86 -2.79 13.58
CA LEU A 21 -23.08 -4.04 13.68
C LEU A 21 -22.57 -4.28 15.10
N ALA A 22 -22.13 -3.22 15.80
CA ALA A 22 -21.72 -3.31 17.20
C ALA A 22 -22.88 -3.79 18.10
N LEU A 23 -24.08 -3.24 17.91
CA LEU A 23 -25.27 -3.66 18.65
C LEU A 23 -25.64 -5.12 18.35
N CYS A 24 -25.56 -5.56 17.09
CA CYS A 24 -25.77 -6.95 16.74
C CYS A 24 -24.74 -7.88 17.39
N ALA A 25 -23.45 -7.50 17.36
CA ALA A 25 -22.38 -8.28 17.98
C ALA A 25 -22.58 -8.41 19.51
N ILE A 26 -22.94 -7.32 20.19
CA ILE A 26 -23.26 -7.31 21.61
C ILE A 26 -24.51 -8.17 21.90
N GLY A 27 -25.54 -8.06 21.06
CA GLY A 27 -26.75 -8.89 21.18
C GLY A 27 -26.46 -10.38 21.08
N ILE A 28 -25.60 -10.78 20.14
CA ILE A 28 -25.17 -12.18 19.95
C ILE A 28 -24.37 -12.67 21.16
N THR A 29 -23.40 -11.90 21.65
CA THR A 29 -22.59 -12.32 22.81
C THR A 29 -23.42 -12.43 24.08
N VAL A 30 -24.37 -11.52 24.32
CA VAL A 30 -25.31 -11.59 25.45
C VAL A 30 -26.27 -12.78 25.31
N SER A 31 -26.78 -13.04 24.12
CA SER A 31 -27.67 -14.18 23.86
C SER A 31 -26.96 -15.51 24.12
N ILE A 32 -25.72 -15.67 23.67
CA ILE A 32 -24.92 -16.88 23.91
C ILE A 32 -24.60 -17.03 25.41
N SER A 33 -24.33 -15.93 26.11
CA SER A 33 -24.07 -15.93 27.55
C SER A 33 -25.31 -16.36 28.37
N TYR A 34 -26.52 -16.08 27.89
CA TYR A 34 -27.75 -16.51 28.58
C TYR A 34 -27.87 -18.04 28.71
N TYR A 35 -27.42 -18.78 27.70
CA TYR A 35 -27.47 -20.25 27.68
C TYR A 35 -26.42 -20.93 28.58
N ALA A 36 -25.43 -20.20 29.08
CA ALA A 36 -24.42 -20.78 29.96
C ALA A 36 -24.98 -20.99 31.38
N HIS A 37 -24.83 -22.21 31.91
CA HIS A 37 -25.35 -22.56 33.24
C HIS A 37 -24.46 -22.04 34.38
N SER A 38 -23.15 -21.90 34.18
CA SER A 38 -22.19 -21.45 35.20
C SER A 38 -21.89 -19.95 35.12
N MET A 39 -21.76 -19.29 36.28
CA MET A 39 -21.37 -17.87 36.37
C MET A 39 -20.00 -17.58 35.73
N GLN A 40 -19.04 -18.51 35.89
CA GLN A 40 -17.71 -18.39 35.28
C GLN A 40 -17.78 -18.50 33.75
N GLY A 41 -18.67 -19.36 33.20
CA GLY A 41 -18.86 -19.50 31.76
C GLY A 41 -19.44 -18.23 31.12
N LYS A 42 -20.38 -17.55 31.80
CA LYS A 42 -20.95 -16.28 31.33
C LYS A 42 -19.90 -15.18 31.18
N LEU A 43 -19.05 -15.03 32.20
CA LEU A 43 -17.96 -14.05 32.19
C LEU A 43 -16.91 -14.37 31.13
N GLY A 44 -16.57 -15.65 30.95
CA GLY A 44 -15.64 -16.09 29.92
C GLY A 44 -16.12 -15.76 28.50
N ILE A 45 -17.38 -16.05 28.19
CA ILE A 45 -17.96 -15.76 26.87
C ILE A 45 -18.01 -14.26 26.58
N MET A 46 -18.38 -13.44 27.58
CA MET A 46 -18.39 -11.98 27.45
C MET A 46 -16.98 -11.43 27.17
N PHE A 47 -15.97 -11.94 27.88
CA PHE A 47 -14.58 -11.51 27.69
C PHE A 47 -14.06 -11.87 26.30
N ILE A 48 -14.29 -13.10 25.84
CA ILE A 48 -13.89 -13.53 24.50
C ILE A 48 -14.61 -12.69 23.43
N GLY A 49 -15.91 -12.46 23.58
CA GLY A 49 -16.69 -11.62 22.68
C GLY A 49 -16.16 -10.18 22.59
N LEU A 50 -15.78 -9.58 23.73
CA LEU A 50 -15.19 -8.25 23.77
C LEU A 50 -13.83 -8.21 23.06
N VAL A 51 -12.95 -9.17 23.33
CA VAL A 51 -11.64 -9.26 22.69
C VAL A 51 -11.78 -9.42 21.18
N LEU A 52 -12.63 -10.33 20.72
CA LEU A 52 -12.88 -10.54 19.29
C LEU A 52 -13.41 -9.26 18.61
N TYR A 53 -14.38 -8.59 19.23
CA TYR A 53 -14.92 -7.34 18.71
C TYR A 53 -13.84 -6.24 18.58
N VAL A 54 -13.03 -6.05 19.63
CA VAL A 54 -11.94 -5.06 19.62
C VAL A 54 -10.89 -5.42 18.56
N SER A 55 -10.52 -6.70 18.43
CA SER A 55 -9.57 -7.17 17.41
C SER A 55 -10.08 -6.92 15.99
N ILE A 56 -11.36 -7.23 15.71
CA ILE A 56 -11.99 -7.00 14.40
C ILE A 56 -12.00 -5.50 14.08
N LEU A 57 -12.36 -4.64 15.03
CA LEU A 57 -12.33 -3.19 14.83
C LEU A 57 -10.91 -2.67 14.54
N GLN A 58 -9.90 -3.16 15.26
CA GLN A 58 -8.51 -2.78 15.03
C GLN A 58 -8.03 -3.20 13.65
N ILE A 59 -8.37 -4.41 13.20
CA ILE A 59 -8.07 -4.89 11.85
C ILE A 59 -8.76 -4.01 10.80
N TYR A 60 -10.04 -3.72 10.99
CA TYR A 60 -10.81 -2.87 10.07
C TYR A 60 -10.20 -1.47 9.93
N LEU A 61 -9.91 -0.79 11.05
CA LEU A 61 -9.36 0.56 11.04
C LEU A 61 -7.97 0.62 10.40
N ARG A 62 -7.16 -0.43 10.59
CA ARG A 62 -5.82 -0.53 10.01
C ARG A 62 -5.82 -0.83 8.51
N GLY A 63 -6.89 -1.43 7.99
CA GLY A 63 -7.04 -1.76 6.56
C GLY A 63 -7.52 -0.61 5.68
N ILE A 64 -7.78 0.58 6.24
CA ILE A 64 -8.26 1.73 5.47
C ILE A 64 -7.07 2.43 4.79
N ILE A 65 -7.12 2.45 3.46
CA ILE A 65 -6.18 3.18 2.61
C ILE A 65 -6.94 4.27 1.87
N ARG A 66 -6.39 5.48 1.86
CA ARG A 66 -6.93 6.64 1.16
C ARG A 66 -5.94 7.13 0.12
N TYR A 67 -6.45 7.56 -1.03
CA TYR A 67 -5.67 8.23 -2.05
C TYR A 67 -6.22 9.62 -2.28
N THR A 68 -5.34 10.59 -2.45
CA THR A 68 -5.71 11.96 -2.81
C THR A 68 -5.00 12.30 -4.11
N LEU A 69 -5.79 12.59 -5.14
CA LEU A 69 -5.31 13.09 -6.43
C LEU A 69 -5.63 14.57 -6.50
N THR A 70 -4.61 15.38 -6.74
CA THR A 70 -4.74 16.82 -7.00
C THR A 70 -4.07 17.15 -8.33
N ASP A 71 -4.16 18.40 -8.76
CA ASP A 71 -3.50 18.86 -9.98
C ASP A 71 -1.97 18.85 -9.89
N SER A 72 -1.41 18.96 -8.68
CA SER A 72 0.05 19.06 -8.47
C SER A 72 0.69 17.76 -8.02
N HIS A 73 -0.02 16.96 -7.23
CA HIS A 73 0.54 15.76 -6.62
C HIS A 73 -0.48 14.63 -6.44
N PHE A 74 0.08 13.44 -6.30
CA PHE A 74 -0.57 12.21 -5.91
C PHE A 74 -0.10 11.79 -4.51
N GLN A 75 -1.04 11.45 -3.63
CA GLN A 75 -0.73 11.05 -2.27
C GLN A 75 -1.47 9.77 -1.88
N GLN A 76 -0.79 8.88 -1.18
CA GLN A 76 -1.40 7.77 -0.45
C GLN A 76 -1.32 8.02 1.05
N HIS A 77 -2.40 7.76 1.77
CA HIS A 77 -2.47 7.85 3.21
C HIS A 77 -2.95 6.52 3.81
N THR A 78 -2.13 5.96 4.70
CA THR A 78 -2.41 4.71 5.43
C THR A 78 -2.26 4.94 6.94
N TYR A 79 -2.74 3.99 7.74
CA TYR A 79 -2.54 4.02 9.20
C TYR A 79 -1.04 4.05 9.61
N LYS A 80 -0.13 3.55 8.76
CA LYS A 80 1.33 3.49 9.05
C LYS A 80 2.08 4.75 8.59
N GLY A 81 1.40 5.67 7.90
CA GLY A 81 1.98 6.85 7.27
C GLY A 81 1.46 7.04 5.85
N GLY A 82 1.91 8.10 5.19
CA GLY A 82 1.61 8.37 3.80
C GLY A 82 2.85 8.82 3.05
N TRP A 83 2.80 8.70 1.73
CA TRP A 83 3.80 9.22 0.83
C TRP A 83 3.13 10.11 -0.21
N VAL A 84 3.90 11.03 -0.78
CA VAL A 84 3.45 11.98 -1.79
C VAL A 84 4.43 11.99 -2.96
N VAL A 85 3.89 12.05 -4.16
CA VAL A 85 4.65 12.17 -5.42
C VAL A 85 4.10 13.34 -6.19
N GLN A 86 4.98 14.23 -6.64
CA GLN A 86 4.61 15.35 -7.50
C GLN A 86 4.54 14.86 -8.95
N TRP A 87 3.55 15.31 -9.71
CA TRP A 87 3.31 14.80 -11.06
C TRP A 87 4.45 15.09 -12.04
N HIS A 88 5.14 16.22 -11.88
CA HIS A 88 6.33 16.55 -12.71
C HIS A 88 7.47 15.55 -12.54
N ASN A 89 7.52 14.85 -11.40
CA ASN A 89 8.52 13.81 -11.14
C ASN A 89 8.09 12.44 -11.69
N VAL A 90 6.88 12.29 -12.23
CA VAL A 90 6.39 11.03 -12.79
C VAL A 90 6.76 10.93 -14.27
N THR A 91 7.34 9.79 -14.67
CA THR A 91 7.75 9.50 -16.05
C THR A 91 6.82 8.51 -16.73
N ALA A 92 6.29 7.53 -16.00
CA ALA A 92 5.43 6.49 -16.55
C ALA A 92 4.49 5.91 -15.49
N LEU A 93 3.30 5.50 -15.95
CA LEU A 93 2.23 4.92 -15.15
C LEU A 93 1.62 3.73 -15.90
N GLY A 94 1.51 2.58 -15.23
CA GLY A 94 0.94 1.39 -15.85
C GLY A 94 0.74 0.22 -14.91
N LEU A 95 0.10 -0.83 -15.43
CA LEU A 95 0.08 -2.13 -14.77
C LEU A 95 1.43 -2.82 -14.94
N CYS A 96 1.88 -3.51 -13.90
CA CYS A 96 3.07 -4.35 -14.00
C CYS A 96 2.74 -5.58 -14.84
N GLN A 97 3.57 -5.87 -15.84
CA GLN A 97 3.43 -7.03 -16.70
C GLN A 97 4.39 -8.12 -16.27
N SER A 98 3.94 -9.38 -16.30
CA SER A 98 4.81 -10.52 -16.07
C SER A 98 5.71 -10.72 -17.29
N HIS A 99 6.97 -11.13 -17.06
CA HIS A 99 7.88 -11.54 -18.13
C HIS A 99 7.59 -12.96 -18.61
N ASN A 100 6.83 -13.73 -17.82
CA ASN A 100 6.54 -15.12 -18.13
C ASN A 100 5.26 -15.21 -19.01
N PRO A 101 5.36 -15.73 -20.24
CA PRO A 101 4.20 -15.85 -21.13
C PRO A 101 3.14 -16.86 -20.64
N ALA A 102 3.48 -17.73 -19.68
CA ALA A 102 2.53 -18.66 -19.06
C ALA A 102 1.77 -18.09 -17.86
N ALA A 103 2.22 -16.95 -17.32
CA ALA A 103 1.56 -16.27 -16.21
C ALA A 103 0.46 -15.33 -16.73
N PRO A 104 -0.48 -14.89 -15.87
CA PRO A 104 -1.41 -13.82 -16.23
C PRO A 104 -0.63 -12.60 -16.73
N ALA A 105 -1.06 -12.04 -17.87
CA ALA A 105 -0.34 -10.94 -18.54
C ALA A 105 -0.13 -9.73 -17.62
N ASN A 106 -1.10 -9.43 -16.75
CA ASN A 106 -1.05 -8.31 -15.81
C ASN A 106 -0.93 -8.83 -14.37
N LEU A 107 0.11 -8.38 -13.67
CA LEU A 107 0.28 -8.60 -12.25
C LEU A 107 -0.68 -7.70 -11.45
N PRO A 108 -1.08 -8.08 -10.23
CA PRO A 108 -1.99 -7.31 -9.39
C PRO A 108 -1.32 -6.08 -8.76
N TRP A 109 -0.46 -5.38 -9.50
CA TRP A 109 0.33 -4.23 -9.08
C TRP A 109 0.27 -3.12 -10.12
N ILE A 110 0.08 -1.90 -9.64
CA ILE A 110 0.21 -0.67 -10.42
C ILE A 110 1.59 -0.09 -10.15
N GLY A 111 2.35 0.14 -11.22
CA GLY A 111 3.68 0.73 -11.18
C GLY A 111 3.68 2.22 -11.50
N ILE A 112 4.48 2.97 -10.75
CA ILE A 112 4.77 4.39 -10.98
C ILE A 112 6.28 4.54 -11.12
N ARG A 113 6.71 5.12 -12.23
CA ARG A 113 8.12 5.43 -12.51
C ARG A 113 8.39 6.90 -12.25
N LEU A 114 9.45 7.18 -11.50
CA LEU A 114 9.89 8.52 -11.14
C LEU A 114 11.12 8.98 -11.93
N ASN A 115 11.29 10.28 -12.15
CA ASN A 115 12.54 10.82 -12.70
C ASN A 115 13.66 10.75 -11.63
N ASP A 116 13.40 11.32 -10.45
CA ASP A 116 14.30 11.26 -9.29
C ASP A 116 13.62 10.55 -8.10
N PRO A 117 14.13 9.40 -7.62
CA PRO A 117 13.58 8.71 -6.47
C PRO A 117 13.95 9.37 -5.12
N VAL A 118 14.93 10.29 -5.10
CA VAL A 118 15.44 10.89 -3.86
C VAL A 118 14.37 11.66 -3.07
N PRO A 119 13.62 12.61 -3.67
CA PRO A 119 12.61 13.38 -2.93
C PRO A 119 11.51 12.49 -2.33
N PHE A 120 11.20 11.38 -2.97
CA PHE A 120 10.24 10.40 -2.47
C PHE A 120 10.76 9.71 -1.20
N VAL A 121 12.00 9.24 -1.21
CA VAL A 121 12.59 8.54 -0.05
C VAL A 121 12.85 9.49 1.12
N GLU A 122 13.23 10.74 0.85
CA GLU A 122 13.43 11.76 1.90
C GLU A 122 12.12 12.18 2.58
N SER A 123 11.04 12.34 1.79
CA SER A 123 9.74 12.73 2.33
C SER A 123 8.98 11.59 3.02
N THR A 124 9.36 10.34 2.75
CA THR A 124 8.70 9.17 3.31
C THR A 124 9.23 8.82 4.70
N CYS A 125 8.33 8.63 5.67
CA CYS A 125 8.75 8.29 7.03
C CYS A 125 9.34 6.86 7.11
N PRO A 126 10.34 6.61 7.98
CA PRO A 126 11.00 5.30 8.08
C PRO A 126 10.04 4.13 8.37
N ARG A 127 8.97 4.38 9.14
CA ARG A 127 7.93 3.38 9.42
C ARG A 127 7.20 2.94 8.16
N LEU A 128 6.89 3.87 7.26
CA LEU A 128 6.25 3.56 5.98
C LEU A 128 7.25 2.87 5.04
N ILE A 129 8.52 3.29 5.02
CA ILE A 129 9.57 2.61 4.24
C ILE A 129 9.65 1.13 4.63
N SER A 130 9.76 0.84 5.93
CA SER A 130 9.79 -0.55 6.42
C SER A 130 8.55 -1.34 5.97
N HIS A 131 7.37 -0.70 5.96
CA HIS A 131 6.16 -1.33 5.46
C HIS A 131 6.24 -1.66 3.96
N LEU A 132 6.61 -0.68 3.14
CA LEU A 132 6.72 -0.83 1.69
C LEU A 132 7.74 -1.92 1.32
N LEU A 133 8.89 -1.96 2.00
CA LEU A 133 9.91 -3.01 1.80
C LEU A 133 9.36 -4.42 2.05
N LEU A 134 8.51 -4.59 3.08
CA LEU A 134 7.89 -5.87 3.40
C LEU A 134 6.79 -6.23 2.41
N GLU A 135 5.92 -5.27 2.09
CA GLU A 135 4.78 -5.44 1.20
C GLU A 135 5.22 -5.82 -0.22
N GLN A 136 6.26 -5.16 -0.72
CA GLN A 136 6.81 -5.37 -2.06
C GLN A 136 7.82 -6.54 -2.13
N ARG A 137 8.01 -7.30 -1.04
CA ARG A 137 8.98 -8.41 -1.02
C ARG A 137 8.60 -9.52 -1.98
N SER A 138 7.32 -9.88 -2.02
CA SER A 138 6.79 -10.89 -2.94
C SER A 138 6.97 -10.49 -4.40
N LEU A 139 6.77 -9.21 -4.72
CA LEU A 139 6.96 -8.68 -6.07
C LEU A 139 8.43 -8.71 -6.50
N LEU A 140 9.38 -8.37 -5.61
CA LEU A 140 10.79 -8.54 -5.93
C LEU A 140 11.14 -10.02 -6.14
N TYR A 141 10.65 -10.91 -5.27
CA TYR A 141 10.90 -12.34 -5.40
C TYR A 141 10.45 -12.86 -6.76
N LEU A 142 9.24 -12.48 -7.18
CA LEU A 142 8.71 -12.84 -8.49
C LEU A 142 9.58 -12.30 -9.63
N GLY A 143 10.07 -11.06 -9.53
CA GLY A 143 10.95 -10.46 -10.55
C GLY A 143 12.29 -11.17 -10.67
N ALA A 144 12.88 -11.54 -9.52
CA ALA A 144 14.12 -12.33 -9.49
C ALA A 144 13.92 -13.74 -10.09
N MET A 145 12.79 -14.39 -9.82
CA MET A 145 12.43 -15.69 -10.38
C MET A 145 12.25 -15.62 -11.90
N GLU A 146 11.45 -14.68 -12.39
CA GLU A 146 11.19 -14.52 -13.82
C GLU A 146 12.44 -14.12 -14.62
N THR A 147 13.35 -13.37 -14.00
CA THR A 147 14.62 -12.93 -14.62
C THR A 147 15.77 -13.92 -14.42
N LYS A 148 15.53 -15.10 -13.80
CA LYS A 148 16.55 -16.12 -13.47
C LYS A 148 17.69 -15.60 -12.57
N GLN A 149 17.40 -14.62 -11.72
CA GLN A 149 18.32 -14.01 -10.75
C GLN A 149 18.00 -14.46 -9.31
N GLU A 150 17.45 -15.66 -9.14
CA GLU A 150 16.96 -16.18 -7.85
C GLU A 150 18.00 -16.11 -6.73
N THR A 151 19.27 -16.37 -7.06
CA THR A 151 20.39 -16.37 -6.11
C THR A 151 20.67 -14.98 -5.54
N LEU A 152 20.33 -13.92 -6.26
CA LEU A 152 20.56 -12.53 -5.84
C LEU A 152 19.44 -11.99 -4.94
N PHE A 153 18.28 -12.66 -4.89
CA PHE A 153 17.12 -12.18 -4.14
C PHE A 153 17.42 -11.94 -2.66
N GLN A 154 18.13 -12.88 -2.02
CA GLN A 154 18.47 -12.76 -0.60
C GLN A 154 19.34 -11.52 -0.35
N ASP A 155 20.35 -11.32 -1.18
CA ASP A 155 21.25 -10.17 -1.08
C ASP A 155 20.50 -8.85 -1.33
N GLN A 156 19.61 -8.81 -2.33
CA GLN A 156 18.78 -7.66 -2.63
C GLN A 156 17.76 -7.31 -1.53
N VAL A 157 17.32 -8.29 -0.75
CA VAL A 157 16.43 -8.07 0.42
C VAL A 157 17.22 -7.51 1.61
N LEU A 158 18.46 -7.93 1.78
CA LEU A 158 19.29 -7.55 2.93
C LEU A 158 20.19 -6.34 2.64
N ASP A 159 20.16 -5.81 1.40
CA ASP A 159 21.02 -4.70 1.02
C ASP A 159 20.66 -3.40 1.76
N SER A 160 21.51 -3.08 2.73
CA SER A 160 21.42 -1.90 3.59
C SER A 160 22.67 -1.03 3.49
N ARG A 161 23.51 -1.29 2.48
CA ARG A 161 24.72 -0.50 2.23
C ARG A 161 24.33 0.97 1.99
N SER A 162 25.14 1.90 2.47
CA SER A 162 24.90 3.33 2.28
C SER A 162 24.93 3.73 0.79
N VAL A 163 24.07 4.66 0.40
CA VAL A 163 23.99 5.18 -0.98
C VAL A 163 24.40 6.64 -0.96
N THR A 164 25.46 6.99 -1.68
CA THR A 164 25.91 8.38 -1.84
C THR A 164 25.36 8.92 -3.15
N ILE A 165 24.59 10.01 -3.08
CA ILE A 165 24.01 10.69 -4.24
C ILE A 165 24.55 12.12 -4.29
N LYS A 166 24.97 12.56 -5.49
CA LYS A 166 25.45 13.93 -5.77
C LYS A 166 26.57 14.38 -4.80
N ASP A 167 27.51 13.48 -4.51
CA ASP A 167 28.74 13.68 -3.71
C ASP A 167 28.58 14.25 -2.29
N LYS A 168 27.36 14.43 -1.78
CA LYS A 168 27.12 15.00 -0.43
C LYS A 168 26.01 14.31 0.35
N LEU A 169 25.11 13.59 -0.31
CA LEU A 169 23.93 13.06 0.33
C LEU A 169 24.09 11.56 0.56
N VAL A 170 24.35 11.18 1.82
CA VAL A 170 24.56 9.79 2.23
C VAL A 170 23.28 9.27 2.86
N PHE A 171 22.58 8.40 2.14
CA PHE A 171 21.48 7.62 2.69
C PHE A 171 22.02 6.43 3.47
N SER A 172 21.40 6.14 4.62
CA SER A 172 21.74 4.98 5.44
C SER A 172 20.47 4.25 5.93
N GLY A 173 20.64 3.02 6.42
CA GLY A 173 19.56 2.22 6.97
C GLY A 173 18.40 2.01 5.99
N LEU A 174 17.17 2.21 6.47
CA LEU A 174 15.94 1.94 5.70
C LEU A 174 15.83 2.78 4.43
N GLN A 175 16.26 4.04 4.45
CA GLN A 175 16.22 4.90 3.26
C GLN A 175 17.17 4.40 2.16
N ALA A 176 18.38 3.98 2.55
CA ALA A 176 19.34 3.38 1.61
C ALA A 176 18.80 2.08 1.02
N SER A 177 18.25 1.21 1.87
CA SER A 177 17.60 -0.02 1.41
C SER A 177 16.44 0.26 0.46
N MET A 178 15.61 1.28 0.72
CA MET A 178 14.51 1.66 -0.16
C MET A 178 14.99 2.12 -1.54
N LEU A 179 16.00 2.99 -1.59
CA LEU A 179 16.57 3.45 -2.85
C LEU A 179 17.09 2.31 -3.71
N ARG A 180 17.84 1.37 -3.11
CA ARG A 180 18.31 0.17 -3.82
C ARG A 180 17.16 -0.72 -4.25
N ARG A 181 16.16 -0.88 -3.38
CA ARG A 181 14.97 -1.68 -3.70
C ARG A 181 14.24 -1.13 -4.92
N MET A 182 14.09 0.19 -4.99
CA MET A 182 13.52 0.88 -6.14
C MET A 182 14.35 0.64 -7.41
N GLN A 183 15.69 0.65 -7.31
CA GLN A 183 16.58 0.34 -8.45
C GLN A 183 16.38 -1.09 -8.96
N TYR A 184 16.37 -2.10 -8.07
CA TYR A 184 16.14 -3.49 -8.48
C TYR A 184 14.75 -3.70 -9.06
N GLN A 185 13.73 -3.11 -8.45
CA GLN A 185 12.37 -3.19 -8.97
C GLN A 185 12.20 -2.47 -10.31
N ARG A 186 12.96 -1.40 -10.54
CA ARG A 186 13.01 -0.73 -11.85
C ARG A 186 13.68 -1.62 -12.90
N GLU A 187 14.73 -2.35 -12.54
CA GLU A 187 15.37 -3.32 -13.44
C GLU A 187 14.40 -4.45 -13.82
N TYR A 188 13.62 -4.95 -12.86
CA TYR A 188 12.65 -6.00 -13.12
C TYR A 188 11.39 -5.49 -13.82
N TRP A 189 10.71 -4.50 -13.26
CA TRP A 189 9.36 -4.13 -13.70
C TRP A 189 9.28 -2.80 -14.43
N GLY A 190 10.36 -2.02 -14.46
CA GLY A 190 10.39 -0.69 -15.09
C GLY A 190 9.80 0.45 -14.24
N TYR A 191 9.42 0.18 -12.99
CA TYR A 191 8.78 1.14 -12.07
C TYR A 191 9.48 1.19 -10.71
N ASP A 192 9.20 2.22 -9.90
CA ASP A 192 9.84 2.39 -8.57
C ASP A 192 8.86 2.25 -7.41
N ILE A 193 7.64 2.76 -7.59
CA ILE A 193 6.58 2.66 -6.58
C ILE A 193 5.52 1.70 -7.10
N PHE A 194 5.06 0.84 -6.21
CA PHE A 194 4.09 -0.20 -6.51
C PHE A 194 2.90 -0.08 -5.57
N ILE A 195 1.70 -0.13 -6.13
CA ILE A 195 0.43 -0.11 -5.41
C ILE A 195 -0.31 -1.41 -5.69
N ALA A 196 -0.71 -2.12 -4.65
CA ALA A 196 -1.47 -3.36 -4.81
C ALA A 196 -2.87 -3.04 -5.34
N THR A 197 -3.32 -3.81 -6.33
CA THR A 197 -4.70 -3.67 -6.88
C THR A 197 -5.77 -4.04 -5.86
N ALA A 198 -5.43 -4.87 -4.86
CA ALA A 198 -6.29 -5.18 -3.73
C ALA A 198 -6.59 -3.95 -2.83
N ASP A 199 -5.76 -2.91 -2.93
CA ASP A 199 -5.91 -1.67 -2.16
C ASP A 199 -6.82 -0.63 -2.84
N LEU A 200 -7.37 -0.96 -4.01
CA LEU A 200 -8.15 -0.03 -4.83
C LEU A 200 -9.65 -0.20 -4.63
N ASP A 201 -10.36 0.93 -4.76
CA ASP A 201 -11.82 1.00 -4.74
C ASP A 201 -12.47 0.57 -6.07
N ARG A 202 -11.67 0.44 -7.12
CA ARG A 202 -12.07 0.23 -8.51
C ARG A 202 -11.13 -0.74 -9.23
N ASP A 203 -11.44 -1.03 -10.49
CA ASP A 203 -10.58 -1.84 -11.33
C ASP A 203 -9.21 -1.18 -11.57
N ALA A 204 -8.17 -2.00 -11.70
CA ALA A 204 -6.79 -1.54 -11.85
C ALA A 204 -6.61 -0.67 -13.10
N GLU A 205 -7.22 -1.02 -14.23
CA GLU A 205 -7.12 -0.25 -15.48
C GLU A 205 -7.81 1.10 -15.36
N GLU A 206 -8.97 1.13 -14.71
CA GLU A 206 -9.71 2.36 -14.46
C GLU A 206 -8.90 3.32 -13.58
N PHE A 207 -8.25 2.80 -12.53
CA PHE A 207 -7.39 3.60 -11.67
C PHE A 207 -6.17 4.14 -12.41
N VAL A 208 -5.49 3.33 -13.24
CA VAL A 208 -4.40 3.80 -14.09
C VAL A 208 -4.87 4.88 -15.06
N GLY A 209 -6.04 4.68 -15.69
CA GLY A 209 -6.65 5.66 -16.58
C GLY A 209 -6.91 7.01 -15.87
N LEU A 210 -7.38 6.95 -14.63
CA LEU A 210 -7.56 8.13 -13.78
C LEU A 210 -6.23 8.83 -13.48
N LEU A 211 -5.21 8.10 -13.03
CA LEU A 211 -3.88 8.68 -12.76
C LEU A 211 -3.30 9.35 -14.00
N ARG A 212 -3.42 8.71 -15.18
CA ARG A 212 -2.95 9.27 -16.46
C ARG A 212 -3.66 10.57 -16.82
N ARG A 213 -4.95 10.72 -16.53
CA ARG A 213 -5.68 11.98 -16.76
C ARG A 213 -5.14 13.12 -15.90
N TYR A 214 -4.92 12.87 -14.61
CA TYR A 214 -4.34 13.86 -13.70
C TYR A 214 -2.91 14.21 -14.10
N TRP A 215 -2.09 13.21 -14.45
CA TRP A 215 -0.74 13.44 -14.93
C TRP A 215 -0.73 14.28 -16.22
N ALA A 216 -1.53 13.92 -17.23
CA ALA A 216 -1.65 14.69 -18.48
C ALA A 216 -2.27 16.09 -18.29
N ALA A 217 -3.06 16.31 -17.23
CA ALA A 217 -3.53 17.65 -16.87
C ALA A 217 -2.40 18.48 -16.28
N SER A 218 -1.62 17.91 -15.36
CA SER A 218 -0.49 18.61 -14.72
C SER A 218 0.60 19.05 -15.71
N CYS A 219 0.84 18.28 -16.77
CA CYS A 219 1.80 18.65 -17.82
C CYS A 219 1.33 19.83 -18.68
N ARG A 220 0.01 20.06 -18.78
CA ARG A 220 -0.53 21.21 -19.54
C ARG A 220 -0.42 22.51 -18.78
N ASP A 221 -0.43 22.46 -17.45
CA ASP A 221 -0.33 23.64 -16.59
C ASP A 221 1.13 24.09 -16.37
N SER A 222 2.11 23.28 -16.78
CA SER A 222 3.55 23.56 -16.66
C SER A 222 4.19 24.20 -17.90
N ASP A 223 3.44 24.30 -19.00
CA ASP A 223 3.84 24.94 -20.27
C ASP A 223 3.30 26.37 -20.36
#